data_AF-A0A419N2M8-F1
#
_entry.id   AF-A0A419N2M8-F1
#
_cell.length_a   1.000
_cell.length_b   1.000
_cell.length_c   1.000
_cell.angle_alpha   90.00
_cell.angle_beta   90.00
_cell.angle_gamma   90.00
#
_symmetry.space_group_name_H-M   'P 1'
#
loop_
_entity.id
_entity.type
_entity.pdbx_description
1 polymer ?
#
loop_
_entity_poly.entity_id
_entity_poly.type
_entity_poly.pdbx_seq_one_letter_code
_entity_poly.pdbx_strand_id
1 'polypeptide(L)'
;MKKGYRALDVRLPEQFSLVEKLRTRFPVAFICNVFGIHRSSYRYWLSRPQKPDAKHIVILSLVREVHHASNGSAGARSIADMVSAKGVPLSRWRASKIMKELNIISCQQPEHRYKKATKEHVDIPNHLDRQFAVTEPNQTWCGDVTYSVPGVQGEHGRSNEPRVCLEY
;
A
#
# COMPACT_ATOMS: atom_id res chain seq x y z
N MET A 1 -36.25 -8.08 8.87
CA MET A 1 -35.51 -8.77 9.96
C MET A 1 -35.14 -7.74 11.02
N LYS A 2 -35.63 -7.89 12.26
CA LYS A 2 -35.52 -6.89 13.33
C LYS A 2 -34.07 -6.70 13.79
N LYS A 3 -33.57 -5.46 13.72
CA LYS A 3 -32.30 -5.02 14.31
C LYS A 3 -32.51 -4.94 15.83
N GLY A 4 -32.14 -5.99 16.55
CA GLY A 4 -32.22 -6.01 18.01
C GLY A 4 -31.22 -5.02 18.60
N TYR A 5 -31.71 -3.97 19.24
CA TYR A 5 -30.91 -3.07 20.05
C TYR A 5 -30.33 -3.86 21.22
N ARG A 6 -29.01 -4.09 21.22
CA ARG A 6 -28.29 -4.61 22.40
C ARG A 6 -27.94 -3.41 23.28
N ALA A 7 -28.11 -3.55 24.59
CA ALA A 7 -28.08 -2.48 25.59
C ALA A 7 -26.74 -1.71 25.72
N LEU A 8 -25.75 -2.02 24.89
CA LEU A 8 -24.52 -1.26 24.70
C LEU A 8 -24.09 -1.43 23.23
N ASP A 9 -23.97 -0.34 22.48
CA ASP A 9 -23.46 -0.32 21.10
C ASP A 9 -21.92 -0.43 21.06
N VAL A 10 -21.39 -1.26 21.95
CA VAL A 10 -19.98 -1.41 22.30
C VAL A 10 -19.55 -2.79 21.82
N ARG A 11 -18.34 -2.93 21.28
CA ARG A 11 -17.89 -4.19 20.65
C ARG A 11 -17.79 -5.29 21.71
N LEU A 12 -18.01 -6.54 21.30
CA LEU A 12 -18.00 -7.70 22.22
C LEU A 12 -16.75 -7.78 23.15
N PRO A 13 -15.52 -7.48 22.69
CA PRO A 13 -14.34 -7.46 23.57
C PRO A 13 -14.39 -6.40 24.67
N GLU A 14 -14.93 -5.23 24.35
CA GLU A 14 -15.10 -4.11 25.30
C GLU A 14 -16.19 -4.45 26.32
N GLN A 15 -17.26 -5.12 25.89
CA GLN A 15 -18.26 -5.66 26.83
C GLN A 15 -17.66 -6.68 27.80
N PHE A 16 -16.77 -7.58 27.34
CA PHE A 16 -16.05 -8.49 28.25
C PHE A 16 -15.11 -7.74 29.21
N SER A 17 -14.44 -6.67 28.75
CA SER A 17 -13.63 -5.81 29.61
C SER A 17 -14.47 -5.14 30.71
N LEU A 18 -15.70 -4.71 30.40
CA LEU A 18 -16.63 -4.18 31.38
C LEU A 18 -17.09 -5.24 32.39
N VAL A 19 -17.38 -6.47 31.93
CA VAL A 19 -17.69 -7.60 32.82
C VAL A 19 -16.54 -7.85 33.80
N GLU A 20 -15.29 -7.81 33.33
CA GLU A 20 -14.09 -8.00 34.16
C GLU A 20 -13.96 -6.91 35.23
N LYS A 21 -14.20 -5.63 34.87
CA LYS A 21 -14.13 -4.51 35.82
C LYS A 21 -15.23 -4.58 36.88
N LEU A 22 -16.44 -5.01 36.51
CA LEU A 22 -17.61 -5.03 37.38
C LEU A 22 -17.70 -6.31 38.24
N ARG A 23 -16.96 -7.37 37.89
CA ARG A 23 -16.89 -8.66 38.63
C ARG A 23 -16.55 -8.49 40.11
N THR A 24 -15.84 -7.42 40.48
CA THR A 24 -15.46 -7.12 41.87
C THR A 24 -16.64 -6.70 42.74
N ARG A 25 -17.71 -6.17 42.13
CA ARG A 25 -18.89 -5.62 42.81
C ARG A 25 -20.15 -6.48 42.66
N PHE A 26 -20.27 -7.20 41.54
CA PHE A 26 -21.46 -8.00 41.23
C PHE A 26 -21.11 -9.40 40.72
N PRO A 27 -21.99 -10.40 40.91
CA PRO A 27 -21.79 -11.72 40.34
C PRO A 27 -21.68 -11.67 38.82
N VAL A 28 -20.68 -12.34 38.24
CA VAL A 28 -20.47 -12.45 36.78
C VAL A 28 -21.74 -12.92 36.07
N ALA A 29 -22.46 -13.83 36.71
CA ALA A 29 -23.76 -14.34 36.29
C ALA A 29 -24.79 -13.24 35.99
N PHE A 30 -24.88 -12.25 36.88
CA PHE A 30 -25.79 -11.13 36.79
C PHE A 30 -25.34 -10.16 35.70
N ILE A 31 -24.05 -9.81 35.70
CA ILE A 31 -23.48 -8.87 34.72
C ILE A 31 -23.61 -9.40 33.28
N CYS A 32 -23.32 -10.69 33.06
CA CYS A 32 -23.49 -11.33 31.75
C CYS A 32 -24.95 -11.29 31.28
N ASN A 33 -25.91 -11.46 32.19
CA ASN A 33 -27.33 -11.38 31.88
C ASN A 33 -27.72 -9.95 31.46
N VAL A 34 -27.27 -8.94 32.21
CA VAL A 34 -27.51 -7.52 31.90
C VAL A 34 -26.96 -7.13 30.52
N PHE A 35 -25.77 -7.60 30.14
CA PHE A 35 -25.20 -7.32 28.82
C PHE A 35 -25.68 -8.25 27.70
N GLY A 36 -26.52 -9.25 27.99
CA GLY A 36 -26.97 -10.22 26.99
C GLY A 36 -25.81 -11.06 26.40
N ILE A 37 -24.85 -11.43 27.26
CA ILE A 37 -23.65 -12.18 26.94
C ILE A 37 -23.75 -13.59 27.54
N HIS A 38 -23.36 -14.60 26.78
CA HIS A 38 -23.31 -15.96 27.31
C HIS A 38 -22.09 -16.14 28.23
N ARG A 39 -22.30 -16.77 29.40
CA ARG A 39 -21.21 -16.99 30.39
C ARG A 39 -20.04 -17.76 29.81
N SER A 40 -20.30 -18.72 28.90
CA SER A 40 -19.23 -19.49 28.24
C SER A 40 -18.38 -18.60 27.33
N SER A 41 -18.94 -17.58 26.70
CA SER A 41 -18.20 -16.63 25.86
C SER A 41 -17.25 -15.76 26.69
N TYR A 42 -17.70 -15.29 27.86
CA TYR A 42 -16.84 -14.56 28.79
C TYR A 42 -15.72 -15.46 29.35
N ARG A 43 -16.04 -16.69 29.76
CA ARG A 43 -15.02 -17.67 30.20
C ARG A 43 -14.01 -17.99 29.11
N TYR A 44 -14.47 -18.19 27.87
CA TYR A 44 -13.59 -18.40 26.73
C TYR A 44 -12.67 -17.20 26.50
N TRP A 45 -13.20 -15.98 26.57
CA TRP A 45 -12.42 -14.76 26.48
C TRP A 45 -11.36 -14.66 27.60
N LEU A 46 -11.73 -15.00 28.85
CA LEU A 46 -10.82 -15.00 29.99
C LEU A 46 -9.71 -16.06 29.84
N SER A 47 -10.04 -17.21 29.26
CA SER A 47 -9.09 -18.31 29.01
C SER A 47 -8.15 -18.05 27.82
N ARG A 48 -8.34 -16.96 27.07
CA ARG A 48 -7.45 -16.65 25.94
C ARG A 48 -6.04 -16.40 26.46
N PRO A 49 -5.01 -16.99 25.82
CA PRO A 49 -3.64 -16.68 26.16
C PRO A 49 -3.40 -15.19 25.96
N GLN A 50 -2.94 -14.50 27.01
CA GLN A 50 -2.51 -13.10 26.92
C GLN A 50 -1.17 -12.95 26.19
N LYS A 51 -0.43 -14.05 26.02
CA LYS A 51 0.85 -14.03 25.35
C LYS A 51 0.66 -13.90 23.84
N PRO A 52 1.42 -13.01 23.17
CA PRO A 52 1.41 -12.93 21.72
C PRO A 52 1.83 -14.27 21.11
N ASP A 53 1.14 -14.70 20.07
CA ASP A 53 1.46 -15.91 19.32
C ASP A 53 2.89 -15.79 18.78
N ALA A 54 3.76 -16.74 19.12
CA ALA A 54 5.16 -16.75 18.69
C ALA A 54 5.28 -16.67 17.16
N LYS A 55 4.38 -17.32 16.43
CA LYS A 55 4.34 -17.25 14.96
C LYS A 55 4.01 -15.85 14.47
N HIS A 56 3.10 -15.16 15.16
CA HIS A 56 2.74 -13.78 14.84
C HIS A 56 3.93 -12.84 15.05
N ILE A 57 4.66 -12.98 16.16
CA ILE A 57 5.87 -12.19 16.46
C ILE A 57 6.93 -12.35 15.36
N VAL A 58 7.15 -13.58 14.89
CA VAL A 58 8.09 -13.86 13.79
C VAL A 58 7.67 -13.12 12.52
N ILE A 59 6.38 -13.13 12.17
CA ILE A 59 5.89 -12.42 10.99
C ILE A 59 6.02 -10.90 11.17
N LEU A 60 5.72 -10.35 12.36
CA LEU A 60 5.93 -8.93 12.64
C LEU A 60 7.39 -8.52 12.43
N SER A 61 8.33 -9.36 12.88
CA SER A 61 9.76 -9.15 12.68
C SER A 61 10.15 -9.15 11.20
N LEU A 62 9.71 -10.15 10.45
CA LEU A 62 9.98 -10.27 9.01
C LEU A 62 9.44 -9.09 8.20
N VAL A 63 8.22 -8.64 8.51
CA VAL A 63 7.62 -7.47 7.85
C VAL A 63 8.43 -6.21 8.11
N ARG A 64 8.89 -6.01 9.36
CA ARG A 64 9.74 -4.86 9.71
C ARG A 64 11.09 -4.92 8.99
N GLU A 65 11.72 -6.08 8.98
CA GLU A 65 13.00 -6.32 8.31
C GLU A 65 12.91 -6.02 6.81
N VAL A 66 11.90 -6.57 6.13
CA VAL A 66 11.67 -6.38 4.69
C VAL A 66 11.35 -4.93 4.36
N HIS A 67 10.53 -4.27 5.17
CA HIS A 67 10.23 -2.84 4.97
C HIS A 67 11.49 -1.97 5.15
N HIS A 68 12.32 -2.26 6.15
CA HIS A 68 13.58 -1.56 6.36
C HIS A 68 14.56 -1.82 5.21
N ALA A 69 14.69 -3.06 4.73
CA ALA A 69 15.52 -3.40 3.57
C ALA A 69 15.10 -2.66 2.29
N SER A 70 13.82 -2.29 2.19
CA SER A 70 13.30 -1.47 1.08
C SER A 70 13.46 0.05 1.28
N ASN A 71 14.15 0.50 2.34
CA ASN A 71 14.23 1.91 2.74
C ASN A 71 12.84 2.58 2.89
N GLY A 72 11.86 1.83 3.37
CA GLY A 72 10.50 2.32 3.59
C GLY A 72 9.59 2.33 2.35
N SER A 73 10.10 1.97 1.17
CA SER A 73 9.33 2.00 -0.08
C SER A 73 8.29 0.86 -0.18
N ALA A 74 8.55 -0.30 0.42
CA ALA A 74 7.69 -1.47 0.23
C ALA A 74 6.30 -1.30 0.85
N GLY A 75 5.28 -1.37 -0.01
CA GLY A 75 3.89 -1.44 0.38
C GLY A 75 3.40 -2.87 0.62
N ALA A 76 2.12 -3.03 0.94
CA ALA A 76 1.55 -4.32 1.33
C ALA A 76 1.70 -5.43 0.29
N ARG A 77 1.74 -5.09 -1.00
CA ARG A 77 1.96 -6.06 -2.08
C ARG A 77 3.40 -6.55 -2.07
N SER A 78 4.36 -5.63 -2.16
CA SER A 78 5.79 -5.95 -2.14
C SER A 78 6.20 -6.67 -0.86
N ILE A 79 5.66 -6.28 0.30
CA ILE A 79 5.89 -6.98 1.57
C ILE A 79 5.36 -8.41 1.52
N ALA A 80 4.15 -8.63 1.01
CA ALA A 80 3.58 -9.97 0.87
C ALA A 80 4.48 -10.87 0.00
N ASP A 81 4.95 -10.35 -1.13
CA ASP A 81 5.80 -11.08 -2.07
C ASP A 81 7.19 -11.37 -1.45
N MET A 82 7.83 -10.37 -0.85
CA MET A 82 9.15 -10.50 -0.22
C MET A 82 9.16 -11.43 1.00
N VAL A 83 8.12 -11.37 1.84
CA VAL A 83 8.00 -12.28 3.00
C VAL A 83 7.69 -13.71 2.53
N SER A 84 6.85 -13.85 1.49
CA SER A 84 6.57 -15.16 0.90
C SER A 84 7.82 -15.78 0.25
N ALA A 85 8.66 -14.97 -0.39
CA ALA A 85 9.95 -15.40 -0.93
C ALA A 85 10.92 -15.89 0.16
N LYS A 86 10.79 -15.42 1.40
CA LYS A 86 11.52 -15.91 2.57
C LYS A 86 10.93 -17.20 3.18
N GLY A 87 9.97 -17.83 2.51
CA GLY A 87 9.38 -19.11 2.93
C GLY A 87 8.19 -19.01 3.88
N VAL A 88 7.67 -17.81 4.14
CA VAL A 88 6.48 -17.59 4.97
C VAL A 88 5.33 -17.08 4.10
N PRO A 89 4.37 -17.94 3.69
CA PRO A 89 3.27 -17.52 2.84
C PRO A 89 2.46 -16.39 3.48
N LEU A 90 2.47 -15.22 2.86
CA LEU A 90 1.80 -14.03 3.36
C LEU A 90 0.88 -13.45 2.29
N SER A 91 -0.42 -13.38 2.57
CA SER A 91 -1.37 -12.73 1.68
C SER A 91 -1.29 -11.20 1.79
N ARG A 92 -1.61 -10.49 0.70
CA ARG A 92 -1.68 -9.03 0.67
C ARG A 92 -2.58 -8.43 1.76
N TRP A 93 -3.73 -9.07 2.03
CA TRP A 93 -4.64 -8.61 3.08
C TRP A 93 -4.00 -8.72 4.47
N ARG A 94 -3.33 -9.85 4.75
CA ARG A 94 -2.65 -10.07 6.02
C ARG A 94 -1.45 -9.13 6.18
N ALA A 95 -0.66 -8.92 5.12
CA ALA A 95 0.41 -7.92 5.09
C ALA A 95 -0.12 -6.53 5.42
N SER A 96 -1.25 -6.11 4.81
CA SER A 96 -1.89 -4.81 5.09
C SER A 96 -2.32 -4.66 6.55
N LYS A 97 -2.89 -5.72 7.15
CA LYS A 97 -3.28 -5.77 8.56
C LYS A 97 -2.07 -5.60 9.48
N ILE A 98 -0.97 -6.29 9.17
CA ILE A 98 0.27 -6.25 9.94
C ILE A 98 0.97 -4.89 9.80
N MET A 99 1.02 -4.31 8.60
CA MET A 99 1.55 -2.96 8.41
C MET A 99 0.80 -1.94 9.28
N LYS A 100 -0.53 -2.03 9.36
CA LYS A 100 -1.34 -1.19 10.25
C LYS A 100 -1.03 -1.43 11.72
N GLU A 101 -0.87 -2.69 12.14
CA GLU A 101 -0.47 -3.05 13.51
C GLU A 101 0.89 -2.47 13.89
N LEU A 102 1.82 -2.42 12.93
CA LEU A 102 3.17 -1.88 13.09
C LEU A 102 3.28 -0.37 12.83
N ASN A 103 2.19 0.32 12.46
CA ASN A 103 2.19 1.71 11.99
C ASN A 103 3.18 1.99 10.84
N ILE A 104 3.36 1.00 9.95
CA ILE A 104 4.23 1.10 8.78
C ILE A 104 3.42 1.64 7.60
N ILE A 105 3.95 2.67 6.94
CA ILE A 105 3.38 3.28 5.74
C ILE A 105 4.46 3.28 4.66
N SER A 106 4.09 2.94 3.42
CA SER A 106 5.01 3.00 2.29
C SER A 106 5.31 4.45 1.92
N CYS A 107 6.60 4.76 1.77
CA CYS A 107 7.10 6.05 1.28
C CYS A 107 7.24 6.09 -0.25
N GLN A 108 6.77 5.05 -0.96
CA GLN A 108 6.82 5.00 -2.41
C GLN A 108 6.09 6.21 -2.98
N GLN A 109 6.80 7.06 -3.72
CA GLN A 109 6.17 8.16 -4.43
C GLN A 109 5.28 7.59 -5.54
N PRO A 110 4.06 8.13 -5.72
CA PRO A 110 3.24 7.76 -6.86
C PRO A 110 3.97 8.08 -8.15
N GLU A 111 3.84 7.18 -9.13
CA GLU A 111 4.43 7.38 -10.44
C GLU A 111 3.94 8.70 -11.07
N HIS A 112 4.86 9.44 -11.69
CA HIS A 112 4.55 10.71 -12.33
C HIS A 112 3.57 10.48 -13.49
N ARG A 113 2.33 10.94 -13.31
CA ARG A 113 1.34 10.94 -14.39
C ARG A 113 1.60 12.14 -15.29
N TYR A 114 2.22 11.92 -16.45
CA TYR A 114 2.29 12.94 -17.49
C TYR A 114 0.87 13.39 -17.83
N LYS A 115 0.59 14.68 -17.67
CA LYS A 115 -0.66 15.28 -18.14
C LYS A 115 -0.64 15.26 -19.65
N LYS A 116 -1.77 14.88 -20.28
CA LYS A 116 -1.94 15.11 -21.72
C LYS A 116 -1.80 16.61 -21.99
N ALA A 117 -0.81 17.01 -22.78
CA ALA A 117 -0.62 18.40 -23.19
C ALA A 117 -1.82 18.81 -24.06
N THR A 118 -2.82 19.40 -23.41
CA THR A 118 -4.08 19.84 -24.05
C THR A 118 -4.14 21.36 -24.17
N LYS A 119 -3.24 22.06 -23.48
CA LYS A 119 -3.12 23.51 -23.54
C LYS A 119 -1.79 23.85 -24.20
N GLU A 120 -1.87 24.64 -25.25
CA GLU A 120 -0.70 25.26 -25.86
C GLU A 120 -0.10 26.28 -24.89
N HIS A 121 1.21 26.48 -24.98
CA HIS A 121 1.87 27.55 -24.25
C HIS A 121 1.41 28.90 -24.84
N VAL A 122 0.76 29.73 -24.02
CA VAL A 122 0.22 31.03 -24.45
C VAL A 122 1.34 32.02 -24.77
N ASP A 123 2.48 31.89 -24.09
CA ASP A 123 3.59 32.83 -24.16
C ASP A 123 4.50 32.63 -25.39
N ILE A 124 4.38 31.49 -26.08
CA ILE A 124 5.19 31.17 -27.26
C ILE A 124 4.26 30.73 -28.39
N PRO A 125 4.11 31.52 -29.46
CA PRO A 125 3.25 31.16 -30.57
C PRO A 125 3.72 29.87 -31.25
N ASN A 126 2.80 28.92 -31.42
CA ASN A 126 3.01 27.68 -32.16
C ASN A 126 2.96 27.97 -33.67
N HIS A 127 4.08 28.38 -34.26
CA HIS A 127 4.15 28.73 -35.69
C HIS A 127 3.96 27.53 -36.63
N LEU A 128 4.22 26.31 -36.16
CA LEU A 128 4.15 25.12 -36.99
C LEU A 128 2.75 24.50 -37.00
N ASP A 129 2.02 24.57 -35.87
CA ASP A 129 0.66 24.01 -35.71
C ASP A 129 0.47 22.61 -36.32
N ARG A 130 1.47 21.73 -36.12
CA ARG A 130 1.53 20.37 -36.69
C ARG A 130 1.46 20.31 -38.23
N GLN A 131 1.72 21.41 -38.93
CA GLN A 131 1.82 21.49 -40.39
C GLN A 131 3.23 21.06 -40.84
N PHE A 132 3.48 19.76 -40.80
CA PHE A 132 4.79 19.18 -41.20
C PHE A 132 4.96 19.01 -42.71
N ALA A 133 3.91 19.30 -43.50
CA ALA A 133 3.96 19.22 -44.96
C ALA A 133 4.48 20.54 -45.54
N VAL A 134 5.79 20.62 -45.78
CA VAL A 134 6.44 21.76 -46.42
C VAL A 134 6.72 21.49 -47.90
N THR A 135 6.65 22.55 -48.71
CA THR A 135 6.77 22.45 -50.18
C THR A 135 8.22 22.29 -50.63
N GLU A 136 9.18 22.81 -49.86
CA GLU A 136 10.60 22.80 -50.16
C GLU A 136 11.44 22.45 -48.91
N PRO A 137 12.65 21.87 -49.07
CA PRO A 137 13.57 21.64 -47.95
C PRO A 137 13.95 22.93 -47.21
N ASN A 138 14.40 22.80 -45.95
CA ASN A 138 14.89 23.89 -45.09
C ASN A 138 13.88 24.99 -44.71
N GLN A 139 12.58 24.77 -44.89
CA GLN A 139 11.57 25.76 -44.48
C GLN A 139 11.21 25.69 -42.99
N THR A 140 11.26 24.50 -42.38
CA THR A 140 10.96 24.30 -40.96
C THR A 140 11.96 23.32 -40.35
N TRP A 141 12.41 23.62 -39.13
CA TRP A 141 13.38 22.80 -38.38
C TRP A 141 12.77 22.46 -37.03
N CYS A 142 12.73 21.18 -36.69
CA CYS A 142 12.27 20.67 -35.40
C CYS A 142 13.32 19.71 -34.86
N GLY A 143 13.72 19.89 -33.60
CA GLY A 143 14.65 18.99 -32.94
C GLY A 143 14.22 18.77 -31.51
N ASP A 144 14.47 17.56 -31.01
CA ASP A 144 14.37 17.22 -29.59
C ASP A 144 15.75 16.88 -29.05
N VAL A 145 15.97 17.20 -27.77
CA VAL A 145 17.18 16.77 -27.06
C VAL A 145 16.82 15.51 -26.30
N THR A 146 17.27 14.37 -26.81
CA THR A 146 17.19 13.09 -26.11
C THR A 146 18.53 12.80 -25.42
N TYR A 147 18.51 12.65 -24.11
CA TYR A 147 19.68 12.21 -23.35
C TYR A 147 19.85 10.70 -23.48
N SER A 148 20.96 10.27 -24.08
CA SER A 148 21.37 8.86 -24.03
C SER A 148 22.28 8.63 -22.83
N VAL A 149 21.95 7.63 -22.00
CA VAL A 149 22.80 7.21 -20.87
C VAL A 149 23.68 6.04 -21.32
N PRO A 150 25.02 6.16 -21.32
CA PRO A 150 25.89 5.04 -21.69
C PRO A 150 25.72 3.87 -20.70
N GLY A 151 25.40 2.68 -21.19
CA GLY A 151 25.43 1.43 -20.40
C GLY A 151 24.10 0.86 -19.93
N VAL A 152 22.95 1.47 -20.26
CA VAL A 152 21.63 0.86 -20.00
C VAL A 152 21.15 0.14 -21.26
N GLN A 153 21.48 -1.15 -21.40
CA GLN A 153 20.81 -2.02 -22.37
C GLN A 153 19.40 -2.33 -21.81
N GLY A 154 18.44 -1.46 -22.12
CA GLY A 154 17.04 -1.73 -21.88
C GLY A 154 16.55 -2.82 -22.82
N GLU A 155 16.27 -4.01 -22.28
CA GLU A 155 15.43 -4.98 -22.95
C GLU A 155 14.06 -4.35 -23.19
N HIS A 156 13.66 -4.31 -24.46
CA HIS A 156 12.38 -3.86 -25.06
C HIS A 156 12.41 -2.50 -25.77
N GLY A 157 12.62 -2.57 -27.09
CA GLY A 157 11.88 -1.71 -28.02
C GLY A 157 12.71 -0.77 -28.90
N ARG A 158 13.23 -1.33 -29.99
CA ARG A 158 13.83 -0.70 -31.19
C ARG A 158 15.30 -0.27 -31.08
N SER A 159 16.11 -0.90 -31.93
CA SER A 159 17.44 -0.46 -32.31
C SER A 159 17.37 0.93 -32.93
N ASN A 160 17.69 1.96 -32.16
CA ASN A 160 18.10 3.24 -32.73
C ASN A 160 19.58 3.11 -33.08
N GLU A 161 19.87 2.60 -34.28
CA GLU A 161 21.20 2.78 -34.87
C GLU A 161 21.45 4.30 -35.00
N PRO A 162 22.58 4.81 -34.48
CA PRO A 162 22.94 6.20 -34.71
C PRO A 162 23.30 6.35 -36.19
N ARG A 163 22.42 6.98 -36.98
CA ARG A 163 22.77 7.55 -38.27
C ARG A 163 22.69 9.06 -38.16
N VAL A 164 23.85 9.68 -38.11
CA VAL A 164 24.36 10.71 -39.03
C VAL A 164 25.64 11.23 -38.39
N CYS A 165 26.78 10.78 -38.93
CA CYS A 165 28.05 11.48 -38.77
C CYS A 165 27.97 12.73 -39.66
N LEU A 166 28.13 13.91 -39.08
CA LEU A 166 28.62 15.07 -39.81
C LEU A 166 29.92 15.47 -39.14
N GLU A 167 31.01 15.06 -39.79
CA GLU A 167 32.33 15.66 -39.60
C GLU A 167 32.27 17.11 -40.08
N TYR A 168 32.90 18.00 -39.31
CA TYR A 168 33.48 19.24 -39.80
C TYR A 168 35.00 19.16 -39.60
#